data_AF-I4B8V8-F1
#
_entry.id   AF-I4B8V8-F1
#
_cell.length_a   1.000
_cell.length_b   1.000
_cell.length_c   1.000
_cell.angle_alpha   90.00
_cell.angle_beta   90.00
_cell.angle_gamma   90.00
#
_symmetry.space_group_name_H-M   'P 1'
#
loop_
_entity.id
_entity.type
_entity.pdbx_description
1 polymer ?
#
loop_
_entity_poly.entity_id
_entity_poly.type
_entity_poly.pdbx_seq_one_letter_code
_entity_poly.pdbx_strand_id
1 'polypeptide(L)'
;MIQFWRLGLKRAPVMWVLAGILYLIAYIETAVFIRYEKFLSTSNTLLLYAFGLLLLGFAFGVLMVQAILCRSLRYEIGNFEMLGFTRLKILSYYSMQNIFVALLALLPAVSTDLILSNFFSQKSMPIASFERVIAGQFALGILLVASFGIFAVIYSRQSPALLLKEKI
;
A
#
# COMPACT_ATOMS: atom_id res chain seq x y z
N MET A 1 23.71 10.67 -10.72
CA MET A 1 22.27 10.87 -10.43
C MET A 1 21.36 10.48 -11.60
N ILE A 2 21.61 10.99 -12.81
CA ILE A 2 20.78 10.69 -14.02
C ILE A 2 20.79 9.20 -14.39
N GLN A 3 21.91 8.49 -14.22
CA GLN A 3 22.01 7.04 -14.47
C GLN A 3 21.20 6.19 -13.47
N PHE A 4 21.13 6.60 -12.20
CA PHE A 4 20.32 5.93 -11.17
C PHE A 4 18.83 5.98 -11.53
N TRP A 5 18.36 7.17 -11.91
CA TRP A 5 17.00 7.38 -12.39
C TRP A 5 16.71 6.59 -13.68
N ARG A 6 17.60 6.65 -14.68
CA ARG A 6 17.41 5.93 -15.96
C ARG A 6 17.32 4.40 -15.80
N LEU A 7 18.08 3.81 -14.88
CA LEU A 7 18.09 2.36 -14.65
C LEU A 7 16.91 1.91 -13.80
N GLY A 8 16.54 2.65 -12.74
CA GLY A 8 15.37 2.35 -11.92
C GLY A 8 14.04 2.51 -12.68
N LEU A 9 13.96 3.47 -13.62
CA LEU A 9 12.75 3.76 -14.41
C LEU A 9 12.31 2.65 -15.38
N LYS A 10 13.15 1.65 -15.71
CA LYS A 10 12.78 0.64 -16.72
C LYS A 10 11.82 -0.46 -16.22
N ARG A 11 11.81 -0.78 -14.92
CA ARG A 11 10.98 -1.86 -14.34
C ARG A 11 10.12 -1.42 -13.17
N ALA A 12 10.51 -0.34 -12.48
CA ALA A 12 9.72 0.28 -11.43
C ALA A 12 8.29 0.71 -11.85
N PRO A 13 8.00 1.22 -13.07
CA PRO A 13 6.69 1.81 -13.35
C PRO A 13 5.53 0.82 -13.27
N VAL A 14 5.68 -0.36 -13.87
CA VAL A 14 4.61 -1.37 -13.90
C VAL A 14 4.33 -1.90 -12.48
N MET A 15 5.40 -2.11 -11.73
CA MET A 15 5.36 -2.58 -10.34
C MET A 15 4.67 -1.58 -9.40
N TRP A 16 4.97 -0.29 -9.54
CA TRP A 16 4.34 0.77 -8.75
C TRP A 16 2.91 1.07 -9.17
N VAL A 17 2.57 0.92 -10.45
CA VAL A 17 1.18 1.02 -10.92
C VAL A 17 0.33 -0.09 -10.31
N LEU A 18 0.81 -1.34 -10.30
CA LEU A 18 0.10 -2.45 -9.67
C LEU A 18 -0.10 -2.20 -8.16
N ALA A 19 0.95 -1.75 -7.46
CA ALA A 19 0.86 -1.38 -6.05
C ALA A 19 -0.18 -0.27 -5.81
N GLY A 20 -0.19 0.77 -6.65
CA GLY A 20 -1.13 1.88 -6.56
C GLY A 20 -2.58 1.46 -6.76
N ILE A 21 -2.85 0.59 -7.74
CA ILE A 21 -4.20 0.04 -7.98
C ILE A 21 -4.67 -0.77 -6.76
N LEU A 22 -3.79 -1.61 -6.20
CA LEU A 22 -4.13 -2.42 -5.03
C LEU A 22 -4.38 -1.57 -3.78
N TYR A 23 -3.58 -0.52 -3.57
CA TYR A 23 -3.82 0.42 -2.49
C TYR A 23 -5.15 1.16 -2.67
N LEU A 24 -5.47 1.57 -3.90
CA LEU A 24 -6.75 2.22 -4.21
C LEU A 24 -7.92 1.31 -3.85
N ILE A 25 -7.90 0.06 -4.31
CA ILE A 25 -8.95 -0.92 -3.99
C ILE A 25 -9.05 -1.11 -2.47
N ALA A 26 -7.92 -1.30 -1.79
CA ALA A 26 -7.90 -1.48 -0.34
C ALA A 26 -8.48 -0.28 0.42
N TYR A 27 -8.20 0.95 0.00
CA TYR A 27 -8.78 2.15 0.60
C TYR A 27 -10.28 2.27 0.38
N ILE A 28 -10.77 1.92 -0.82
CA ILE A 28 -12.20 1.93 -1.14
C ILE A 28 -12.93 0.88 -0.29
N GLU A 29 -12.45 -0.36 -0.27
CA GLU A 29 -13.08 -1.45 0.49
C GLU A 29 -13.10 -1.15 2.00
N THR A 30 -12.00 -0.62 2.53
CA THR A 30 -11.92 -0.22 3.95
C THR A 30 -12.93 0.89 4.27
N ALA A 31 -13.09 1.86 3.37
CA ALA A 31 -14.04 2.95 3.57
C ALA A 31 -15.49 2.49 3.50
N VAL A 32 -15.82 1.65 2.53
CA VAL A 32 -17.16 1.03 2.42
C VAL A 32 -17.48 0.26 3.70
N PHE A 33 -16.55 -0.57 4.19
CA PHE A 33 -16.78 -1.32 5.43
C PHE A 33 -17.03 -0.43 6.63
N ILE A 34 -16.15 0.55 6.92
CA ILE A 34 -16.31 1.47 8.06
C ILE A 34 -17.64 2.24 7.94
N ARG A 35 -18.01 2.64 6.73
CA ARG A 35 -19.24 3.37 6.44
C ARG A 35 -20.49 2.54 6.81
N TYR A 36 -20.51 1.25 6.49
CA TYR A 36 -21.67 0.37 6.69
C TYR A 36 -21.60 -0.50 7.96
N GLU A 37 -20.51 -0.48 8.72
CA GLU A 37 -20.30 -1.30 9.93
C GLU A 37 -21.48 -1.22 10.92
N LYS A 38 -21.95 0.00 11.20
CA LYS A 38 -23.05 0.23 12.15
C LYS A 38 -24.39 -0.31 11.65
N PHE A 39 -24.64 -0.21 10.33
CA PHE A 39 -25.83 -0.77 9.70
C PHE A 39 -25.78 -2.31 9.67
N LEU A 40 -24.64 -2.88 9.31
CA LEU A 40 -24.45 -4.33 9.24
C LEU A 40 -24.50 -4.98 10.63
N SER A 41 -23.92 -4.36 11.65
CA SER A 41 -23.96 -4.89 13.02
C SER A 41 -25.37 -4.94 13.62
N THR A 42 -26.28 -4.06 13.20
CA THR A 42 -27.68 -4.05 13.66
C THR A 42 -28.62 -4.90 12.81
N SER A 43 -28.35 -5.03 11.51
CA SER A 43 -29.24 -5.73 10.57
C SER A 43 -28.85 -7.19 10.31
N ASN A 44 -27.55 -7.48 10.16
CA ASN A 44 -27.05 -8.80 9.79
C ASN A 44 -25.58 -8.98 10.19
N THR A 45 -25.35 -9.49 11.40
CA THR A 45 -24.02 -9.73 11.95
C THR A 45 -23.20 -10.75 11.16
N LEU A 46 -23.85 -11.72 10.51
CA LEU A 46 -23.16 -12.71 9.69
C LEU A 46 -22.54 -12.07 8.44
N LEU A 47 -23.27 -11.14 7.81
CA LEU A 47 -22.76 -10.38 6.67
C LEU A 47 -21.61 -9.46 7.08
N LEU A 48 -21.67 -8.87 8.28
CA LEU A 48 -20.56 -8.09 8.85
C LEU A 48 -19.29 -8.93 8.96
N TYR A 49 -19.38 -10.15 9.53
CA TYR A 49 -18.23 -11.05 9.65
C TYR A 49 -17.70 -11.51 8.29
N ALA A 50 -18.58 -11.78 7.32
CA ALA A 50 -18.16 -12.14 5.97
C ALA A 50 -17.39 -10.99 5.29
N PHE A 51 -17.85 -9.75 5.45
CA PHE A 51 -17.15 -8.56 4.95
C PHE A 51 -15.80 -8.34 5.66
N GLY A 52 -15.75 -8.55 6.98
CA GLY A 52 -14.52 -8.49 7.75
C GLY A 52 -13.48 -9.53 7.31
N LEU A 53 -13.91 -10.77 7.04
CA LEU A 53 -13.04 -11.83 6.50
C LEU A 53 -12.52 -11.49 5.10
N LEU A 54 -13.37 -10.90 4.26
CA LEU A 54 -12.97 -10.45 2.93
C LEU A 54 -11.90 -9.36 3.01
N LEU A 55 -12.07 -8.36 3.89
CA LEU A 55 -11.04 -7.34 4.14
C LEU A 55 -9.72 -7.92 4.64
N LEU A 56 -9.78 -8.92 5.51
CA LEU A 56 -8.60 -9.63 6.01
C LEU A 56 -7.87 -10.34 4.86
N GLY A 57 -8.60 -10.99 3.96
CA GLY A 57 -8.07 -11.57 2.72
C GLY A 57 -7.42 -10.54 1.80
N PHE A 58 -8.06 -9.37 1.62
CA PHE A 58 -7.48 -8.26 0.85
C PHE A 58 -6.20 -7.73 1.47
N ALA A 59 -6.16 -7.55 2.80
CA ALA A 59 -4.96 -7.12 3.51
C ALA A 59 -3.80 -8.09 3.30
N PHE A 60 -4.05 -9.40 3.35
CA PHE A 60 -3.05 -10.41 3.00
C PHE A 60 -2.59 -10.32 1.54
N GLY A 61 -3.51 -10.11 0.60
CA GLY A 61 -3.18 -9.91 -0.81
C GLY A 61 -2.25 -8.72 -1.04
N VAL A 62 -2.53 -7.58 -0.38
CA VAL A 62 -1.68 -6.39 -0.47
C VAL A 62 -0.29 -6.65 0.12
N LEU A 63 -0.20 -7.29 1.30
CA LEU A 63 1.09 -7.66 1.90
C LEU A 63 1.90 -8.63 1.02
N MET A 64 1.23 -9.60 0.39
CA MET A 64 1.87 -10.54 -0.53
C MET A 64 2.46 -9.80 -1.75
N VAL A 65 1.71 -8.87 -2.34
CA VAL A 65 2.21 -8.09 -3.48
C VAL A 65 3.36 -7.19 -3.06
N GLN A 66 3.28 -6.52 -1.91
CA GLN A 66 4.41 -5.76 -1.36
C GLN A 66 5.65 -6.65 -1.15
N ALA A 67 5.49 -7.86 -0.63
CA ALA A 67 6.62 -8.79 -0.46
C ALA A 67 7.24 -9.20 -1.81
N ILE A 68 6.43 -9.45 -2.84
CA ILE A 68 6.90 -9.74 -4.20
C ILE A 68 7.66 -8.54 -4.79
N LEU A 69 7.13 -7.34 -4.59
CA LEU A 69 7.77 -6.08 -5.01
C LEU A 69 9.11 -5.88 -4.31
N CYS A 70 9.18 -6.03 -2.99
CA CYS A 70 10.45 -5.91 -2.28
C CYS A 70 11.46 -7.00 -2.70
N ARG A 71 10.98 -8.21 -3.04
CA ARG A 71 11.81 -9.27 -3.58
C ARG A 71 12.35 -8.95 -4.98
N SER A 72 11.58 -8.33 -5.87
CA SER A 72 12.08 -7.91 -7.18
C SER A 72 13.09 -6.76 -7.05
N LEU A 73 12.82 -5.81 -6.14
CA LEU A 73 13.70 -4.69 -5.83
C LEU A 73 15.06 -5.12 -5.25
N ARG A 74 15.14 -6.28 -4.58
CA ARG A 74 16.40 -6.85 -4.07
C ARG A 74 17.51 -6.91 -5.13
N TYR A 75 17.18 -7.26 -6.37
CA TYR A 75 18.16 -7.33 -7.46
C TYR A 75 18.60 -5.94 -7.92
N GLU A 76 17.70 -4.96 -7.92
CA GLU A 76 18.02 -3.57 -8.24
C GLU A 76 18.91 -2.95 -7.16
N ILE A 77 18.59 -3.18 -5.88
CA ILE A 77 19.39 -2.72 -4.73
C ILE A 77 20.84 -3.23 -4.85
N GLY A 78 21.04 -4.51 -5.17
CA GLY A 78 22.37 -5.08 -5.36
C GLY A 78 23.15 -4.41 -6.50
N ASN A 79 22.49 -4.11 -7.63
CA ASN A 79 23.13 -3.40 -8.74
C ASN A 79 23.51 -1.96 -8.38
N PHE A 80 22.68 -1.25 -7.62
CA PHE A 80 22.98 0.10 -7.17
C PHE A 80 24.08 0.16 -6.11
N GLU A 81 24.17 -0.85 -5.24
CA GLU A 81 25.30 -0.98 -4.31
C GLU A 81 26.63 -1.18 -5.05
N MET A 82 26.65 -1.98 -6.13
CA MET A 82 27.85 -2.15 -6.98
C MET A 82 28.25 -0.84 -7.69
N LEU A 83 27.30 0.04 -7.96
CA LEU A 83 27.55 1.38 -8.50
C LEU A 83 28.00 2.40 -7.44
N GLY A 84 28.20 1.97 -6.18
CA GLY A 84 28.72 2.81 -5.09
C GLY A 84 27.67 3.60 -4.32
N PHE A 85 26.37 3.34 -4.51
CA PHE A 85 25.32 3.99 -3.71
C PHE A 85 25.17 3.32 -2.34
N THR A 86 24.96 4.14 -1.30
CA THR A 86 24.69 3.63 0.05
C THR A 86 23.28 3.06 0.16
N ARG A 87 23.13 1.94 0.88
CA ARG A 87 21.82 1.30 1.11
C ARG A 87 20.75 2.25 1.64
N LEU A 88 21.12 3.11 2.57
CA LEU A 88 20.21 4.08 3.16
C LEU A 88 19.60 4.98 2.09
N LYS A 89 20.39 5.44 1.12
CA LYS A 89 19.89 6.25 -0.01
C LYS A 89 18.93 5.43 -0.89
N ILE A 90 19.28 4.19 -1.23
CA ILE A 90 18.45 3.34 -2.09
C ILE A 90 17.10 3.03 -1.41
N LEU A 91 17.13 2.62 -0.14
CA LEU A 91 15.91 2.36 0.65
C LEU A 91 15.07 3.61 0.80
N SER A 92 15.68 4.77 1.11
CA SER A 92 14.95 6.03 1.20
C SER A 92 14.23 6.39 -0.11
N TYR A 93 14.86 6.10 -1.25
CA TYR A 93 14.26 6.37 -2.57
C TYR A 93 13.01 5.53 -2.81
N TYR A 94 13.08 4.21 -2.60
CA TYR A 94 11.92 3.34 -2.77
C TYR A 94 10.84 3.57 -1.71
N SER A 95 11.21 3.93 -0.48
CA SER A 95 10.25 4.33 0.55
C SER A 95 9.50 5.62 0.17
N MET A 96 10.20 6.61 -0.39
CA MET A 96 9.55 7.83 -0.90
C MET A 96 8.61 7.54 -2.07
N GLN A 97 8.99 6.63 -2.97
CA GLN A 97 8.10 6.17 -4.05
C GLN A 97 6.85 5.50 -3.49
N ASN A 98 6.99 4.64 -2.48
CA ASN A 98 5.85 3.99 -1.85
C ASN A 98 4.91 5.00 -1.16
N ILE A 99 5.46 5.98 -0.45
CA ILE A 99 4.67 7.08 0.15
C ILE A 99 3.91 7.83 -0.93
N PHE A 100 4.59 8.20 -2.03
CA PHE A 100 3.97 8.92 -3.12
C PHE A 100 2.82 8.13 -3.76
N VAL A 101 3.01 6.83 -4.01
CA VAL A 101 1.97 5.94 -4.54
C VAL A 101 0.81 5.76 -3.56
N ALA A 102 1.10 5.62 -2.26
CA ALA A 102 0.06 5.51 -1.23
C ALA A 102 -0.80 6.79 -1.13
N LEU A 103 -0.18 7.97 -1.22
CA LEU A 103 -0.89 9.25 -1.24
C LEU A 103 -1.70 9.44 -2.53
N LEU A 104 -1.14 9.05 -3.67
CA LEU A 104 -1.85 9.09 -4.95
C LEU A 104 -3.09 8.19 -4.96
N ALA A 105 -3.02 7.02 -4.33
CA ALA A 105 -4.17 6.11 -4.20
C ALA A 105 -5.21 6.62 -3.18
N LEU A 106 -4.79 7.39 -2.18
CA LEU A 106 -5.69 7.97 -1.18
C LEU A 106 -6.61 9.05 -1.78
N LEU A 107 -6.11 9.86 -2.70
CA LEU A 107 -6.86 10.93 -3.38
C LEU A 107 -8.19 10.46 -4.00
N PRO A 108 -8.20 9.46 -4.92
CA PRO A 108 -9.43 8.96 -5.49
C PRO A 108 -10.33 8.29 -4.44
N ALA A 109 -9.78 7.61 -3.44
CA ALA A 109 -10.57 6.99 -2.38
C ALA A 109 -11.36 8.01 -1.53
N VAL A 110 -10.69 9.09 -1.08
CA VAL A 110 -11.34 10.20 -0.37
C VAL A 110 -12.35 10.91 -1.27
N SER A 111 -12.03 11.09 -2.56
CA SER A 111 -12.96 11.70 -3.51
C SER A 111 -14.21 10.86 -3.73
N THR A 112 -14.08 9.53 -3.84
CA THR A 112 -15.22 8.61 -3.94
C THR A 112 -16.07 8.67 -2.68
N ASP A 113 -15.45 8.78 -1.50
CA ASP A 113 -16.20 8.91 -0.25
C ASP A 113 -17.00 10.21 -0.16
N LEU A 114 -16.43 11.33 -0.60
CA LEU A 114 -17.13 12.63 -0.69
C LEU A 114 -18.30 12.60 -1.67
N ILE A 115 -18.09 11.98 -2.82
CA ILE A 115 -19.13 11.79 -3.83
C ILE A 115 -20.26 10.94 -3.24
N LEU A 116 -19.93 9.79 -2.66
CA LEU A 116 -20.89 8.87 -2.05
C LEU A 116 -21.64 9.53 -0.88
N SER A 117 -20.98 10.34 -0.04
CA SER A 117 -21.70 11.05 1.05
C SER A 117 -22.71 12.05 0.52
N ASN A 118 -22.41 12.74 -0.59
CA ASN A 118 -23.34 13.68 -1.22
C ASN A 118 -24.49 12.96 -1.92
N PHE A 119 -24.26 11.78 -2.50
CA PHE A 119 -25.31 10.97 -3.14
C PHE A 119 -26.21 10.23 -2.12
N PHE A 120 -25.64 9.69 -1.05
CA PHE A 120 -26.38 8.91 -0.04
C PHE A 120 -26.94 9.76 1.11
N SER A 121 -26.76 11.08 1.08
CA SER A 121 -27.37 12.04 2.03
C SER A 121 -28.91 12.00 2.03
N GLN A 122 -29.55 11.25 1.13
CA GLN A 122 -30.99 11.28 0.92
C GLN A 122 -31.81 10.25 1.72
N LYS A 123 -31.23 9.24 2.40
CA LYS A 123 -32.05 8.28 3.18
C LYS A 123 -31.40 7.88 4.50
N SER A 124 -32.23 7.88 5.53
CA SER A 124 -32.04 7.53 6.94
C SER A 124 -31.37 6.17 7.20
N MET A 125 -30.12 5.99 6.80
CA MET A 125 -29.32 4.82 7.16
C MET A 125 -28.32 5.22 8.27
N PRO A 126 -28.14 4.39 9.32
CA PRO A 126 -27.15 4.64 10.36
C PRO A 126 -25.73 4.40 9.81
N ILE A 127 -25.19 5.40 9.12
CA ILE A 127 -23.88 5.39 8.48
C ILE A 127 -22.84 6.01 9.42
N ALA A 128 -21.59 5.53 9.38
CA ALA A 128 -20.49 6.14 10.14
C ALA A 128 -20.16 7.57 9.64
N SER A 129 -19.70 8.44 10.54
CA SER A 129 -19.30 9.79 10.15
C SER A 129 -18.13 9.78 9.17
N PHE A 130 -18.12 10.72 8.23
CA PHE A 130 -17.08 10.87 7.22
C PHE A 130 -15.66 10.96 7.82
N GLU A 131 -15.53 11.63 8.98
CA GLU A 131 -14.26 11.73 9.71
C GLU A 131 -13.70 10.38 10.15
N ARG A 132 -14.56 9.42 10.54
CA ARG A 132 -14.12 8.06 10.92
C ARG A 132 -13.62 7.27 9.72
N VAL A 133 -14.27 7.45 8.58
CA VAL A 133 -13.89 6.80 7.31
C VAL A 133 -12.51 7.30 6.87
N ILE A 134 -12.30 8.63 6.89
CA ILE A 134 -11.00 9.24 6.60
C ILE A 134 -9.93 8.72 7.57
N ALA A 135 -10.19 8.76 8.88
CA ALA A 135 -9.23 8.30 9.87
C ALA A 135 -8.82 6.84 9.64
N GLY A 136 -9.78 5.97 9.28
CA GLY A 136 -9.51 4.57 8.92
C GLY A 136 -8.65 4.42 7.67
N GLN A 137 -8.92 5.19 6.62
CA GLN A 137 -8.10 5.20 5.41
C GLN A 137 -6.67 5.68 5.70
N PHE A 138 -6.49 6.76 6.47
CA PHE A 138 -5.15 7.22 6.84
C PHE A 138 -4.39 6.20 7.71
N ALA A 139 -5.08 5.55 8.66
CA ALA A 139 -4.48 4.49 9.46
C ALA A 139 -4.01 3.32 8.59
N LEU A 140 -4.83 2.88 7.63
CA LEU A 140 -4.46 1.86 6.65
C LEU A 140 -3.23 2.30 5.83
N GLY A 141 -3.19 3.55 5.38
CA GLY A 141 -2.08 4.09 4.61
C GLY A 141 -0.76 4.08 5.37
N ILE A 142 -0.77 4.46 6.64
CA ILE A 142 0.42 4.40 7.51
C ILE A 142 0.89 2.95 7.65
N LEU A 143 -0.02 2.00 7.87
CA LEU A 143 0.31 0.58 7.98
C LEU A 143 0.90 0.02 6.68
N LEU A 144 0.37 0.41 5.52
CA LEU A 144 0.87 0.01 4.20
C LEU A 144 2.27 0.57 3.92
N VAL A 145 2.52 1.82 4.31
CA VAL A 145 3.86 2.42 4.20
C VAL A 145 4.87 1.74 5.12
N ALA A 146 4.47 1.48 6.37
CA ALA A 146 5.33 0.83 7.36
C ALA A 146 5.67 -0.62 6.96
N SER A 147 4.68 -1.41 6.53
CA SER A 147 4.87 -2.80 6.08
C SER A 147 5.83 -2.88 4.88
N PHE A 148 5.68 -2.00 3.88
CA PHE A 148 6.64 -1.91 2.79
C PHE A 148 8.06 -1.58 3.28
N GLY A 149 8.20 -0.61 4.19
CA GLY A 149 9.51 -0.25 4.76
C GLY A 149 10.19 -1.44 5.46
N ILE A 150 9.41 -2.21 6.23
CA ILE A 150 9.89 -3.43 6.89
C ILE A 150 10.34 -4.47 5.85
N PHE A 151 9.52 -4.75 4.84
CA PHE A 151 9.89 -5.70 3.79
C PHE A 151 11.12 -5.23 3.01
N ALA A 152 11.22 -3.94 2.68
CA ALA A 152 12.37 -3.39 1.98
C ALA A 152 13.67 -3.59 2.78
N VAL A 153 13.64 -3.37 4.10
CA VAL A 153 14.79 -3.65 4.98
C VAL A 153 15.15 -5.13 4.98
N ILE A 154 14.16 -6.02 5.18
CA ILE A 154 14.39 -7.48 5.22
C ILE A 154 15.01 -7.97 3.91
N TYR A 155 14.41 -7.65 2.77
CA TYR A 155 14.85 -8.13 1.47
C TYR A 155 16.15 -7.47 0.99
N SER A 156 16.45 -6.23 1.43
CA SER A 156 17.73 -5.58 1.11
C SER A 156 18.94 -6.34 1.67
N ARG A 157 18.81 -6.90 2.88
CA ARG A 157 19.88 -7.69 3.53
C ARG A 157 20.19 -8.97 2.78
N GLN A 158 19.25 -9.48 2.00
CA GLN A 158 19.43 -10.72 1.27
C GLN A 158 20.09 -10.49 -0.10
N SER A 159 20.41 -9.26 -0.54
CA SER A 159 20.79 -9.02 -1.95
C SER A 159 21.90 -9.99 -2.47
N PRO A 160 21.75 -10.60 -3.67
CA PRO A 160 22.72 -11.57 -4.17
C PRO A 160 24.13 -10.98 -4.35
N ALA A 161 24.20 -9.70 -4.70
CA ALA A 161 25.45 -8.96 -4.82
C ALA A 161 26.21 -8.86 -3.48
N LEU A 162 25.48 -8.81 -2.36
CA LEU A 162 26.09 -8.85 -1.02
C LEU A 162 26.57 -10.22 -0.63
N LEU A 163 25.77 -11.25 -0.89
CA LEU A 163 26.16 -12.62 -0.63
C LEU A 163 27.39 -13.04 -1.45
N LEU A 164 27.61 -12.40 -2.60
CA LEU A 164 28.84 -12.56 -3.39
C LEU A 164 30.00 -11.74 -2.83
N LYS A 165 29.76 -10.51 -2.36
CA LYS A 165 30.79 -9.65 -1.74
C LYS A 165 31.27 -10.16 -0.38
N GLU A 166 30.42 -10.82 0.40
CA GLU A 166 30.78 -11.45 1.69
C GLU A 166 31.48 -12.80 1.53
N LYS A 167 31.45 -13.40 0.32
CA LYS A 167 32.14 -14.66 0.00
C LYS A 167 33.52 -14.48 -0.64
N ILE A 168 33.90 -13.25 -0.97
CA ILE A 168 35.21 -12.85 -1.49
C ILE A 168 35.99 -12.21 -0.36
#